data_AF-A0ABD4SW36-F1
#
_entry.id   AF-A0ABD4SW36-F1
#
_cell.length_a   1.000
_cell.length_b   1.000
_cell.length_c   1.000
_cell.angle_alpha   90.00
_cell.angle_beta   90.00
_cell.angle_gamma   90.00
#
_symmetry.space_group_name_H-M   'P 1'
#
loop_
_entity.id
_entity.type
_entity.pdbx_description
1 polymer ?
#
loop_
_entity_poly.entity_id
_entity_poly.type
_entity_poly.pdbx_seq_one_letter_code
_entity_poly.pdbx_strand_id
1 'polypeptide(L)'
;MTDSKILNLLEIYKQKLDEISSKELNSDQKQLAYKILEKFPDKELEYVYQFVVQRIKTGFRFDSAPESDTNTVAILEKDENLSFKSNENNQNQNTLIIGENYDALKNLLVLERERERERERERETAGRVWYNLYRSTL
;
A
#
# COMPACT_ATOMS: atom_id res chain seq x y z
N MET A 1 -29.92 -33.33 18.08
CA MET A 1 -30.86 -32.24 17.74
C MET A 1 -30.02 -30.98 17.71
N THR A 2 -29.68 -30.49 16.52
CA THR A 2 -28.86 -29.28 16.39
C THR A 2 -29.76 -28.08 16.62
N ASP A 3 -29.48 -27.34 17.69
CA ASP A 3 -30.10 -26.04 17.96
C ASP A 3 -29.97 -25.17 16.71
N SER A 4 -31.08 -24.96 16.02
CA SER A 4 -31.20 -23.99 14.94
C SER A 4 -31.08 -22.61 15.58
N LYS A 5 -29.83 -22.15 15.74
CA LYS A 5 -29.54 -20.76 16.08
C LYS A 5 -30.21 -19.90 15.01
N ILE A 6 -31.19 -19.10 15.41
CA ILE A 6 -31.78 -18.08 14.56
C ILE A 6 -30.63 -17.14 14.20
N LEU A 7 -30.17 -17.23 12.95
CA LEU A 7 -29.06 -16.41 12.47
C LEU A 7 -29.46 -14.95 12.51
N ASN A 8 -28.57 -14.10 13.01
CA ASN A 8 -28.76 -12.66 12.94
C ASN A 8 -28.67 -12.19 11.47
N LEU A 9 -29.33 -11.09 11.11
CA LEU A 9 -29.38 -10.53 9.75
C LEU A 9 -27.97 -10.34 9.15
N LEU A 10 -27.01 -9.91 9.98
CA LEU A 10 -25.60 -9.80 9.60
C LEU A 10 -24.96 -11.14 9.26
N GLU A 11 -25.26 -12.19 10.01
CA GLU A 11 -24.74 -13.54 9.74
C GLU A 11 -25.33 -14.10 8.43
N ILE A 12 -26.61 -13.81 8.15
CA ILE A 12 -27.26 -14.19 6.89
C ILE A 12 -26.54 -13.55 5.70
N TYR A 13 -26.21 -12.26 5.78
CA TYR A 13 -25.50 -11.58 4.69
C TYR A 13 -24.06 -12.04 4.54
N LYS A 14 -23.37 -12.38 5.64
CA LYS A 14 -22.04 -12.99 5.58
C LYS A 14 -22.07 -14.34 4.86
N GLN A 15 -23.02 -15.20 5.19
CA GLN A 15 -23.19 -16.49 4.50
C GLN A 15 -23.48 -16.31 3.01
N LYS A 16 -24.33 -15.35 2.63
CA LYS A 16 -24.59 -15.04 1.21
C LYS A 16 -23.33 -14.57 0.46
N LEU A 17 -22.43 -13.85 1.12
CA LEU A 17 -21.13 -13.48 0.54
C LEU A 17 -20.18 -14.69 0.43
N ASP A 18 -20.27 -15.65 1.35
CA ASP A 18 -19.49 -16.88 1.30
C ASP A 18 -19.88 -17.79 0.13
N GLU A 19 -21.18 -17.85 -0.18
CA GLU A 19 -21.73 -18.57 -1.34
C GLU A 19 -21.24 -18.03 -2.69
N ILE A 20 -20.75 -16.78 -2.74
CA ILE A 20 -20.16 -16.20 -3.96
C ILE A 20 -18.84 -16.93 -4.27
N SER A 21 -18.72 -17.39 -5.52
CA SER A 21 -17.54 -18.09 -6.02
C SER A 21 -16.26 -17.28 -5.82
N SER A 22 -15.16 -17.96 -5.48
CA SER A 22 -13.83 -17.34 -5.33
C SER A 22 -13.32 -16.68 -6.61
N LYS A 23 -13.85 -17.05 -7.78
CA LYS A 23 -13.58 -16.40 -9.07
C LYS A 23 -14.23 -15.02 -9.19
N GLU A 24 -15.31 -14.80 -8.44
CA GLU A 24 -16.05 -13.55 -8.48
C GLU A 24 -15.69 -12.61 -7.33
N LEU A 25 -15.34 -13.21 -6.19
CA LEU A 25 -15.00 -12.50 -4.97
C LEU A 25 -13.87 -13.22 -4.26
N ASN A 26 -12.68 -12.62 -4.26
CA ASN A 26 -11.51 -13.20 -3.60
C ASN A 26 -11.62 -13.09 -2.06
N SER A 27 -10.70 -13.73 -1.32
CA SER A 27 -10.71 -13.74 0.15
C SER A 27 -10.66 -12.34 0.76
N ASP A 28 -9.84 -11.47 0.20
CA ASP A 28 -9.58 -10.14 0.74
C ASP A 28 -10.80 -9.23 0.55
N GLN A 29 -11.48 -9.37 -0.58
CA GLN A 29 -12.73 -8.70 -0.87
C GLN A 29 -13.87 -9.20 0.02
N LYS A 30 -13.93 -10.51 0.33
CA LYS A 30 -14.86 -11.05 1.33
C LYS A 30 -14.61 -10.43 2.70
N GLN A 31 -13.36 -10.39 3.14
CA GLN A 31 -13.00 -9.76 4.41
C GLN A 31 -13.34 -8.26 4.44
N LEU A 32 -13.11 -7.54 3.34
CA LEU A 32 -13.48 -6.14 3.23
C LEU A 32 -15.00 -5.96 3.30
N ALA A 33 -15.77 -6.80 2.61
CA ALA A 33 -17.23 -6.79 2.66
C ALA A 33 -17.76 -7.02 4.08
N TYR A 34 -17.14 -7.94 4.85
CA TYR A 34 -17.50 -8.14 6.25
C TYR A 34 -17.22 -6.91 7.10
N LYS A 35 -16.02 -6.33 6.97
CA LYS A 35 -15.65 -5.10 7.70
C LYS A 35 -16.58 -3.93 7.38
N ILE A 36 -17.10 -3.86 6.16
CA ILE A 36 -18.11 -2.88 5.77
C ILE A 36 -19.43 -3.19 6.49
N LEU A 37 -19.97 -4.40 6.37
CA LEU A 37 -21.26 -4.78 6.97
C LEU A 37 -21.26 -4.59 8.50
N GLU A 38 -20.16 -4.90 9.19
CA GLU A 38 -20.03 -4.74 10.65
C GLU A 38 -20.10 -3.30 11.14
N LYS A 39 -19.88 -2.31 10.27
CA LYS A 39 -19.91 -0.89 10.65
C LYS A 39 -21.29 -0.25 10.60
N PHE A 40 -22.27 -0.90 9.98
CA PHE A 40 -23.60 -0.33 9.79
C PHE A 40 -24.64 -0.97 10.72
N PRO A 41 -25.64 -0.19 11.17
CA PRO A 41 -26.73 -0.73 11.99
C PRO A 41 -27.66 -1.62 11.16
N ASP A 42 -28.38 -2.52 11.83
CA ASP A 42 -29.28 -3.51 11.18
C ASP A 42 -30.29 -2.89 10.20
N LYS A 43 -30.76 -1.67 10.48
CA LYS A 43 -31.74 -0.95 9.64
C LYS A 43 -31.21 -0.62 8.24
N GLU A 44 -29.90 -0.43 8.10
CA GLU A 44 -29.26 -0.04 6.84
C GLU A 44 -28.55 -1.22 6.16
N LEU A 45 -28.45 -2.34 6.87
CA LEU A 45 -27.62 -3.47 6.49
C LEU A 45 -28.03 -4.09 5.15
N GLU A 46 -29.33 -4.11 4.85
CA GLU A 46 -29.84 -4.57 3.57
C GLU A 46 -29.36 -3.69 2.40
N TYR A 47 -29.44 -2.36 2.55
CA TYR A 47 -28.98 -1.42 1.53
C TYR A 47 -27.47 -1.52 1.32
N VAL A 48 -26.72 -1.65 2.40
CA VAL A 48 -25.25 -1.81 2.35
C VAL A 48 -24.88 -3.13 1.67
N TYR A 49 -25.56 -4.22 2.00
CA TYR A 49 -25.35 -5.50 1.33
C TYR A 49 -25.61 -5.41 -0.18
N GLN A 50 -26.75 -4.83 -0.58
CA GLN A 50 -27.08 -4.62 -2.00
C GLN A 50 -26.02 -3.79 -2.72
N PHE A 51 -25.54 -2.72 -2.08
CA PHE A 51 -24.46 -1.89 -2.61
C PHE A 51 -23.16 -2.68 -2.83
N VAL A 52 -22.72 -3.46 -1.83
CA VAL A 52 -21.52 -4.29 -1.93
C VAL A 52 -21.64 -5.30 -3.07
N VAL A 53 -22.77 -6.01 -3.16
CA VAL A 53 -23.02 -6.99 -4.24
C VAL A 53 -23.04 -6.32 -5.61
N GLN A 54 -23.65 -5.14 -5.73
CA GLN A 54 -23.67 -4.39 -6.99
C GLN A 54 -22.25 -4.00 -7.42
N ARG A 55 -21.40 -3.55 -6.49
CA ARG A 55 -20.00 -3.19 -6.79
C ARG A 55 -19.15 -4.37 -7.24
N ILE A 56 -19.37 -5.54 -6.65
CA ILE A 56 -18.73 -6.81 -7.08
C ILE A 56 -19.13 -7.14 -8.53
N LYS A 57 -20.41 -6.97 -8.88
CA LYS A 57 -20.92 -7.21 -10.24
C LYS A 57 -20.42 -6.21 -11.27
N THR A 58 -20.25 -4.93 -10.90
CA THR A 58 -19.78 -3.88 -11.81
C THR A 58 -18.26 -3.86 -12.03
N GLY A 59 -17.53 -4.86 -11.57
CA GLY A 59 -16.11 -4.99 -11.88
C GLY A 59 -15.16 -4.30 -10.90
N PHE A 60 -15.58 -4.05 -9.65
CA PHE A 60 -14.62 -3.80 -8.55
C PHE A 60 -13.97 -5.13 -8.13
N ARG A 61 -13.40 -5.84 -9.11
CA ARG A 61 -12.64 -7.07 -8.94
C ARG A 61 -11.17 -6.66 -8.89
N PHE A 62 -10.54 -6.83 -7.73
CA PHE A 62 -9.09 -6.84 -7.69
C PHE A 62 -8.69 -8.20 -8.25
N ASP A 63 -8.04 -8.22 -9.41
CA ASP A 63 -7.29 -9.40 -9.80
C ASP A 63 -6.40 -9.80 -8.62
N SER A 64 -6.22 -11.10 -8.42
CA SER A 64 -5.30 -11.58 -7.38
C SER A 64 -3.97 -10.90 -7.64
N ALA A 65 -3.54 -10.06 -6.70
CA ALA A 65 -2.21 -9.47 -6.78
C ALA A 65 -1.23 -10.65 -6.85
N PRO A 66 -0.24 -10.63 -7.76
CA PRO A 66 0.80 -11.63 -7.74
C PRO A 66 1.38 -11.67 -6.33
N GLU A 67 1.34 -12.83 -5.68
CA GLU A 67 1.89 -12.99 -4.34
C GLU A 67 3.38 -12.64 -4.41
N SER A 68 3.81 -11.63 -3.66
CA SER A 68 5.22 -11.29 -3.56
C SER A 68 5.94 -12.47 -2.91
N ASP A 69 6.92 -13.07 -3.59
CA ASP A 69 7.74 -14.11 -3.02
C ASP A 69 8.43 -13.57 -1.75
N THR A 70 8.09 -14.15 -0.59
CA THR A 70 8.58 -13.68 0.72
C THR A 70 9.97 -14.20 1.06
N ASN A 71 10.50 -15.14 0.26
CA ASN A 71 11.81 -15.75 0.50
C ASN A 71 12.97 -15.03 -0.22
N THR A 72 12.68 -13.99 -0.99
CA THR A 72 13.69 -13.27 -1.77
C THR A 72 13.87 -11.83 -1.30
N VAL A 73 15.09 -11.32 -1.45
CA VAL A 73 15.43 -9.92 -1.16
C VAL A 73 15.86 -9.29 -2.48
N ALA A 74 15.13 -8.25 -2.90
CA ALA A 74 15.48 -7.46 -4.07
C ALA A 74 16.29 -6.22 -3.65
N ILE A 75 17.36 -5.94 -4.38
CA ILE A 75 18.26 -4.80 -4.13
C ILE A 75 18.29 -3.92 -5.39
N LEU A 76 18.25 -2.60 -5.22
CA LEU A 76 18.49 -1.67 -6.31
C LEU A 76 19.98 -1.42 -6.46
N GLU A 77 20.52 -1.73 -7.64
CA GLU A 77 21.90 -1.45 -8.02
C GLU A 77 21.93 -0.52 -9.24
N LYS A 78 22.85 0.44 -9.24
CA LYS A 78 23.04 1.37 -10.35
C LYS A 78 23.91 0.73 -11.43
N ASP A 79 23.40 0.65 -12.65
CA ASP A 79 24.18 0.20 -13.79
C ASP A 79 25.07 1.33 -14.31
N GLU A 80 26.36 1.30 -13.98
CA GLU A 80 27.34 2.30 -14.40
C GLU A 80 27.65 2.29 -15.91
N ASN A 81 27.41 1.18 -16.61
CA ASN A 81 27.67 1.07 -18.05
C ASN A 81 26.57 1.75 -18.87
N LEU A 82 25.32 1.61 -18.43
CA LEU A 82 24.15 2.22 -19.06
C LEU A 82 23.79 3.59 -18.46
N SER A 83 24.51 4.02 -17.42
CA SER A 83 24.37 5.35 -16.85
C SER A 83 24.95 6.43 -17.77
N PHE A 84 24.21 7.53 -17.93
CA PHE A 84 24.70 8.70 -18.65
C PHE A 84 25.94 9.26 -17.95
N LYS A 85 27.10 9.15 -18.62
CA LYS A 85 28.35 9.78 -18.16
C LYS A 85 28.22 11.29 -18.33
N SER A 86 28.50 12.02 -17.26
CA SER A 86 28.17 13.43 -17.13
C SER A 86 28.84 14.30 -18.19
N ASN A 87 28.06 14.95 -19.05
CA ASN A 87 28.42 16.27 -19.56
C ASN A 87 27.93 17.28 -18.51
N GLU A 88 28.70 18.36 -18.30
CA GLU A 88 28.68 19.25 -17.12
C GLU A 88 27.35 19.98 -16.79
N ASN A 89 26.25 19.68 -17.49
CA ASN A 89 24.93 20.26 -17.25
C ASN A 89 23.87 19.25 -16.77
N ASN A 90 24.26 18.05 -16.32
CA ASN A 90 23.33 16.95 -16.06
C ASN A 90 22.45 17.11 -14.80
N GLN A 91 21.38 17.90 -14.93
CA GLN A 91 20.15 17.73 -14.15
C GLN A 91 19.25 16.68 -14.83
N ASN A 92 19.74 15.44 -15.01
CA ASN A 92 18.88 14.38 -15.53
C ASN A 92 17.89 13.98 -14.44
N GLN A 93 16.66 14.52 -14.53
CA GLN A 93 15.56 14.24 -13.61
C GLN A 93 14.93 12.86 -13.82
N ASN A 94 15.19 12.23 -14.96
CA ASN A 94 14.56 10.97 -15.35
C ASN A 94 15.47 9.79 -15.03
N THR A 95 14.91 8.76 -14.39
CA THR A 95 15.60 7.50 -14.05
C THR A 95 14.81 6.33 -14.63
N LEU A 96 15.49 5.41 -15.32
CA LEU A 96 14.93 4.13 -15.73
C LEU A 96 15.31 3.07 -14.69
N ILE A 97 14.32 2.32 -14.20
CA ILE A 97 14.53 1.19 -13.29
C ILE A 97 14.03 -0.07 -14.00
N ILE A 98 14.82 -1.13 -13.96
CA ILE A 98 14.53 -2.41 -14.62
C ILE A 98 14.35 -3.46 -13.52
N GLY A 99 13.19 -4.12 -13.49
CA GLY A 99 12.84 -5.14 -12.52
C GLY A 99 11.33 -5.19 -12.24
N GLU A 100 10.92 -5.98 -11.26
CA GLU A 100 9.54 -6.03 -10.79
C GLU A 100 9.14 -4.70 -10.13
N ASN A 101 7.96 -4.17 -10.50
CA ASN A 101 7.51 -2.86 -10.04
C ASN A 101 7.38 -2.79 -8.51
N TYR A 102 6.88 -3.85 -7.88
CA TYR A 102 6.69 -3.89 -6.43
C TYR A 102 8.01 -3.77 -5.67
N ASP A 103 9.02 -4.53 -6.09
CA ASP A 103 10.34 -4.55 -5.47
C ASP A 103 11.10 -3.25 -5.68
N ALA A 104 11.00 -2.67 -6.89
CA ALA A 104 11.56 -1.36 -7.19
C ALA A 104 10.96 -0.28 -6.28
N LEU A 105 9.63 -0.19 -6.19
CA LEU A 105 8.94 0.81 -5.37
C LEU A 105 9.25 0.65 -3.87
N LYS A 106 9.33 -0.58 -3.38
CA LYS A 106 9.67 -0.87 -1.97
C LYS A 106 11.08 -0.37 -1.64
N ASN A 107 12.06 -0.60 -2.52
CA ASN A 107 13.41 -0.11 -2.34
C ASN A 107 13.50 1.42 -2.44
N LEU A 108 12.79 2.04 -3.40
CA LEU A 108 12.74 3.50 -3.53
C LEU A 108 12.17 4.18 -2.27
N LEU A 109 11.15 3.58 -1.65
CA LEU A 109 10.59 4.08 -0.40
C LEU A 109 11.64 4.10 0.73
N VAL A 110 12.48 3.08 0.82
CA VAL A 110 13.58 3.02 1.81
C VAL A 110 14.62 4.10 1.51
N LEU A 111 15.02 4.25 0.24
CA LEU A 111 15.98 5.27 -0.18
C LEU A 111 15.50 6.69 0.14
N GLU A 112 14.25 7.03 -0.13
CA GLU A 112 13.72 8.36 0.21
C GLU A 112 13.66 8.62 1.71
N ARG A 113 13.31 7.60 2.52
CA ARG A 113 13.35 7.71 3.99
C ARG A 113 14.75 7.95 4.54
N GLU A 114 15.79 7.40 3.91
CA GLU A 114 17.19 7.69 4.28
C GLU A 114 17.58 9.11 3.83
N ARG A 115 17.24 9.51 2.59
CA ARG A 115 17.49 10.88 2.09
C ARG A 115 16.84 11.95 2.96
N GLU A 116 15.63 11.72 3.45
CA GLU A 116 14.96 12.64 4.37
C GLU A 116 15.70 12.75 5.70
N ARG A 117 16.11 11.62 6.29
CA ARG A 117 16.91 11.60 7.52
C ARG A 117 18.27 12.28 7.37
N GLU A 118 18.90 12.19 6.20
CA GLU A 118 20.12 12.93 5.88
C GLU A 118 19.87 14.43 5.82
N ARG A 119 18.83 14.86 5.09
CA ARG A 119 18.42 16.27 5.00
C ARG A 119 18.11 16.88 6.37
N GLU A 120 17.49 16.13 7.27
CA GLU A 120 17.23 16.57 8.65
C GLU A 120 18.53 16.73 9.44
N ARG A 121 19.44 15.74 9.39
CA ARG A 121 20.75 15.82 10.02
C ARG A 121 21.56 17.02 9.53
N GLU A 122 21.57 17.27 8.23
CA GLU A 122 22.24 18.43 7.63
C GLU A 122 21.67 19.76 8.12
N ARG A 123 20.34 19.87 8.26
CA ARG A 123 19.70 21.07 8.82
C ARG A 123 20.09 21.29 10.28
N GLU A 124 20.15 20.23 11.08
CA GLU A 124 20.57 20.31 12.47
C GLU A 124 22.05 20.67 12.64
N THR A 125 22.94 20.12 11.81
CA THR A 125 24.36 20.47 11.85
C THR A 125 24.59 21.89 11.35
N ALA A 126 23.93 22.30 10.26
CA ALA A 126 23.97 23.69 9.80
C ALA A 126 23.49 24.66 10.87
N GLY A 127 22.35 24.37 11.54
CA GLY A 127 21.85 25.17 12.64
C GLY A 127 22.84 25.29 13.80
N ARG A 128 23.50 24.19 14.18
CA ARG A 128 24.55 24.18 15.21
C ARG A 128 25.79 25.00 14.81
N VAL A 129 26.24 24.88 13.57
CA VAL A 129 27.36 25.66 13.03
C VAL A 129 27.06 27.15 13.07
N TRP A 130 25.87 27.56 12.60
CA TRP A 130 25.42 28.96 12.65
C TRP A 130 25.34 29.51 14.08
N TYR A 131 24.77 28.74 15.02
CA TYR A 131 24.70 29.13 16.42
C TYR A 131 26.08 29.33 17.06
N ASN A 132 27.03 28.42 16.77
CA ASN A 132 28.39 28.50 17.29
C ASN A 132 29.18 29.68 16.70
N LEU A 133 29.01 29.96 15.40
CA LEU A 133 29.60 31.13 14.74
C LEU A 133 29.08 32.44 15.35
N TYR A 134 27.75 32.57 15.51
CA TYR A 134 27.12 33.75 16.10
C TYR A 134 27.63 34.04 17.53
N ARG A 135 27.81 32.98 18.34
CA ARG A 135 28.34 33.10 19.71
C ARG A 135 29.84 33.46 19.75
N SER A 136 30.61 33.09 18.73
CA SER A 136 32.05 33.39 18.66
C SER A 136 32.38 34.81 18.17
N THR A 137 31.39 35.48 17.55
CA THR A 137 31.52 36.85 17.03
C THR A 137 30.98 37.93 17.98
N LEU A 138 30.45 37.53 19.14
CA LEU A 138 30.00 38.39 20.25
C LEU A 138 31.01 38.32 21.40
#